data_AF-A0A7W5ZJ87-F1
#
_entry.id   AF-A0A7W5ZJ87-F1
#
_cell.length_a   1.000
_cell.length_b   1.000
_cell.length_c   1.000
_cell.angle_alpha   90.00
_cell.angle_beta   90.00
_cell.angle_gamma   90.00
#
_symmetry.space_group_name_H-M   'P 1'
#
loop_
_entity.id
_entity.type
_entity.pdbx_description
1 polymer ?
#
loop_
_entity_poly.entity_id
_entity_poly.type
_entity_poly.pdbx_seq_one_letter_code
_entity_poly.pdbx_strand_id
1 'polypeptide(L)'
;MLFNGVTLSLHPHLHCIIPGGGVDAKGNWHNLRSDGKFLFAVKAMSKVFRAKYVAELRKKLEIDKALREELFAKNWIVYAKRPFGSAKSVVEYLVGPPMRQIHP
;
A
#
# COMPACT_ATOMS: atom_id res chain seq x y z
N MET A 1 4.34 -22.97 -27.68
CA MET A 1 3.10 -22.18 -27.75
C MET A 1 2.97 -21.38 -26.47
N LEU A 2 2.99 -20.05 -26.59
CA LEU A 2 2.91 -19.08 -25.50
C LEU A 2 1.45 -18.88 -25.08
N PHE A 3 1.12 -19.03 -23.81
CA PHE A 3 -0.16 -18.60 -23.27
C PHE A 3 -0.01 -17.17 -22.72
N ASN A 4 -0.36 -16.20 -23.58
CA ASN A 4 -0.65 -14.82 -23.20
C ASN A 4 -2.02 -14.78 -22.52
N GLY A 5 -2.07 -14.42 -21.24
CA GLY A 5 -3.32 -14.41 -20.48
C GLY A 5 -3.23 -13.50 -19.26
N VAL A 6 -2.80 -12.26 -19.44
CA VAL A 6 -3.10 -11.22 -18.45
C VAL A 6 -4.60 -10.96 -18.61
N THR A 7 -5.42 -11.60 -17.78
CA THR A 7 -6.78 -11.12 -17.58
C THR A 7 -6.64 -9.66 -17.14
N LEU A 8 -7.00 -8.72 -18.02
CA LEU A 8 -7.09 -7.29 -17.72
C LEU A 8 -8.23 -7.03 -16.72
N SER A 9 -8.10 -7.56 -15.51
CA SER A 9 -8.94 -7.17 -14.40
C SER A 9 -8.46 -5.81 -13.91
N LEU A 10 -9.37 -4.85 -13.80
CA LEU A 10 -9.09 -3.54 -13.21
C LEU A 10 -8.57 -3.76 -11.78
N HIS A 11 -7.25 -3.58 -11.58
CA HIS A 11 -6.58 -3.76 -10.30
C HIS A 11 -5.82 -2.48 -9.89
N PRO A 12 -6.55 -1.39 -9.59
CA PRO A 12 -5.95 -0.14 -9.17
C PRO A 12 -5.22 -0.35 -7.84
N HIS A 13 -3.91 -0.13 -7.85
CA HIS A 13 -3.07 -0.22 -6.67
C HIS A 13 -2.15 1.00 -6.61
N LEU A 14 -1.84 1.45 -5.38
CA LEU A 14 -1.01 2.60 -5.12
C LEU A 14 0.27 2.15 -4.42
N HIS A 15 1.42 2.49 -4.99
CA HIS A 15 2.72 2.32 -4.34
C HIS A 15 3.14 3.64 -3.71
N CYS A 16 3.21 3.69 -2.39
CA CYS A 16 3.72 4.85 -1.65
C CYS A 16 5.04 4.47 -0.96
N ILE A 17 6.10 5.21 -1.28
CA ILE A 17 7.38 5.12 -0.57
C ILE A 17 7.40 6.24 0.47
N ILE A 18 7.60 5.86 1.72
CA ILE A 18 7.60 6.80 2.85
C ILE A 18 8.96 6.69 3.55
N PRO A 19 9.65 7.81 3.84
CA PRO A 19 10.86 7.78 4.64
C PRO A 19 10.59 7.22 6.04
N GLY A 20 11.59 6.54 6.63
CA GLY A 20 11.54 6.05 8.01
C GLY A 20 11.66 7.13 9.09
N GLY A 21 11.53 8.40 8.70
CA GLY A 21 11.75 9.58 9.53
C GLY A 21 11.10 10.82 8.93
N GLY A 22 11.16 11.93 9.65
CA GLY A 22 10.69 13.23 9.20
C GLY A 22 11.57 14.35 9.78
N VAL A 23 11.44 15.55 9.22
CA VAL A 23 12.15 16.73 9.73
C VAL A 23 11.25 17.51 10.68
N ASP A 24 11.83 18.07 11.75
CA ASP A 24 11.12 19.01 12.62
C ASP A 24 11.07 20.43 12.00
N ALA A 25 10.38 21.35 12.68
CA ALA A 25 10.27 22.75 12.25
C ALA A 25 11.62 23.49 12.17
N LYS A 26 12.69 22.94 12.77
CA LYS A 26 14.05 23.48 12.73
C LYS A 26 14.92 22.78 11.67
N GLY A 27 14.37 21.81 10.93
CA GLY A 27 15.07 21.06 9.88
C GLY A 27 15.85 19.84 10.38
N ASN A 28 15.77 19.49 11.67
CA ASN A 28 16.49 18.32 12.18
C ASN A 28 15.71 17.04 11.84
N TRP A 29 16.43 15.99 11.44
CA TRP A 29 15.85 14.70 11.14
C TRP A 29 15.53 13.89 12.40
N HIS A 30 14.33 13.32 12.44
CA HIS A 30 13.85 12.43 13.49
C HIS A 30 13.39 11.11 12.88
N ASN A 31 13.95 10.00 13.35
CA ASN A 31 13.46 8.67 12.94
C ASN A 31 12.11 8.40 13.60
N LEU A 32 11.14 7.86 12.84
CA LEU A 32 9.80 7.57 13.37
C LEU A 32 9.80 6.42 14.39
N ARG A 33 10.77 5.51 14.32
CA ARG A 33 11.03 4.48 15.35
C ARG A 33 12.52 4.27 15.52
N SER A 34 12.94 4.04 16.75
CA SER A 34 14.33 3.72 17.10
C SER A 34 14.79 2.35 16.58
N ASP A 35 13.85 1.41 16.35
CA ASP A 35 14.16 0.05 15.92
C ASP A 35 14.29 -0.11 14.40
N GLY A 36 13.83 0.86 13.59
CA GLY A 36 13.87 0.82 12.13
C GLY A 36 13.01 -0.28 11.49
N LYS A 37 12.14 -0.95 12.26
CA LYS A 37 11.56 -2.22 11.80
C LYS A 37 10.30 -2.05 10.95
N PHE A 38 9.38 -1.12 11.20
CA PHE A 38 8.24 -0.80 10.31
C PHE A 38 7.54 0.48 10.76
N LEU A 39 7.13 1.34 9.81
CA LEU A 39 6.47 2.62 10.09
C LEU A 39 5.06 2.45 10.66
N PHE A 40 4.29 1.50 10.10
CA PHE A 40 2.91 1.25 10.47
C PHE A 40 2.62 -0.24 10.61
N ALA A 41 1.77 -0.60 11.57
CA ALA A 41 1.21 -1.94 11.65
C ALA A 41 0.24 -2.15 10.47
N VAL A 42 0.60 -3.03 9.53
CA VAL A 42 -0.15 -3.35 8.30
C VAL A 42 -1.65 -3.52 8.57
N LYS A 43 -2.03 -4.33 9.57
CA LYS A 43 -3.44 -4.59 9.89
C LYS A 43 -4.22 -3.34 10.35
N ALA A 44 -3.57 -2.45 11.10
CA ALA A 44 -4.20 -1.20 11.54
C ALA A 44 -4.31 -0.22 10.37
N MET A 45 -3.25 -0.09 9.58
CA MET A 45 -3.22 0.78 8.40
C MET A 45 -4.28 0.40 7.37
N SER A 46 -4.47 -0.90 7.12
CA SER A 46 -5.55 -1.43 6.27
C SER A 46 -6.94 -0.90 6.64
N LYS A 47 -7.27 -0.93 7.95
CA LYS A 47 -8.57 -0.45 8.44
C LYS A 47 -8.72 1.06 8.28
N VAL A 48 -7.67 1.81 8.63
CA VAL A 48 -7.67 3.28 8.55
C VAL A 48 -7.76 3.74 7.10
N PHE A 49 -6.98 3.14 6.21
CA PHE A 49 -6.99 3.46 4.78
C PHE A 49 -8.37 3.22 4.17
N ARG A 50 -8.98 2.04 4.42
CA ARG A 50 -10.35 1.74 3.98
C ARG A 50 -11.33 2.81 4.44
N ALA A 51 -11.32 3.16 5.73
CA ALA A 51 -12.23 4.14 6.29
C ALA A 51 -12.05 5.52 5.64
N LYS A 52 -10.80 5.99 5.48
CA LYS A 52 -10.50 7.28 4.83
C LYS A 52 -10.88 7.28 3.36
N TYR A 53 -10.54 6.23 2.63
CA TYR A 53 -10.87 6.12 1.21
C TYR A 53 -12.38 6.14 0.97
N VAL A 54 -13.14 5.33 1.71
CA VAL A 54 -14.61 5.33 1.59
C VAL A 54 -15.20 6.67 2.02
N ALA A 55 -14.65 7.34 3.04
CA ALA A 55 -15.10 8.69 3.43
C ALA A 55 -14.93 9.72 2.31
N GLU A 56 -13.78 9.71 1.61
CA GLU A 56 -13.56 10.58 0.46
C GLU A 56 -14.40 10.17 -0.77
N LEU A 57 -14.59 8.87 -1.00
CA LEU A 57 -15.39 8.36 -2.11
C LEU A 57 -16.86 8.82 -1.99
N ARG A 58 -17.41 8.81 -0.77
CA ARG A 58 -18.78 9.29 -0.48
C ARG A 58 -19.00 10.77 -0.76
N LYS A 59 -17.94 11.57 -0.83
CA LYS A 59 -18.05 12.99 -1.20
C LYS A 59 -18.20 13.18 -2.72
N LYS A 60 -17.81 12.18 -3.51
CA LYS A 60 -17.78 12.23 -4.98
C LYS A 60 -18.85 11.38 -5.64
N LEU A 61 -19.32 10.34 -4.95
CA LEU A 61 -20.30 9.37 -5.45
C LEU A 61 -21.34 9.09 -4.36
N GLU A 62 -22.59 8.88 -4.77
CA GLU A 62 -23.59 8.31 -3.87
C GLU A 62 -23.25 6.85 -3.61
N ILE A 63 -23.06 6.51 -2.33
CA ILE A 63 -22.80 5.14 -1.89
C ILE A 63 -23.97 4.75 -0.99
N ASP A 64 -24.78 3.82 -1.49
CA ASP A 64 -25.88 3.26 -0.71
C ASP A 64 -25.38 2.38 0.46
N LYS A 65 -26.31 1.99 1.32
CA LYS A 65 -26.01 1.18 2.50
C LYS A 65 -25.46 -0.20 2.14
N ALA A 66 -25.99 -0.85 1.10
CA ALA A 66 -25.59 -2.19 0.71
C ALA A 66 -24.14 -2.21 0.18
N LEU A 67 -23.79 -1.27 -0.70
CA LEU A 67 -22.44 -1.11 -1.21
C LEU A 67 -21.45 -0.77 -0.09
N ARG A 68 -21.85 0.08 0.87
CA ARG A 68 -21.02 0.37 2.04
C ARG A 68 -20.76 -0.88 2.88
N GLU A 69 -21.77 -1.69 3.14
CA GLU A 69 -21.63 -2.93 3.90
C GLU A 69 -20.69 -3.91 3.19
N GLU A 70 -20.81 -4.05 1.87
CA GLU A 70 -19.91 -4.89 1.07
C GLU A 70 -18.45 -4.40 1.14
N LEU A 71 -18.22 -3.09 1.01
CA LEU A 71 -16.89 -2.49 1.08
C LEU A 71 -16.21 -2.74 2.44
N PHE A 72 -16.98 -2.73 3.52
CA PHE A 72 -16.48 -2.95 4.88
C PHE A 72 -16.41 -4.43 5.30
N ALA A 73 -17.18 -5.31 4.65
CA ALA A 73 -17.07 -6.75 4.81
C ALA A 73 -15.75 -7.29 4.20
N LYS A 74 -15.27 -6.69 3.11
CA LYS A 74 -14.00 -7.08 2.48
C LYS A 74 -12.79 -6.66 3.33
N ASN A 75 -11.83 -7.57 3.48
CA ASN A 75 -10.53 -7.25 4.06
C ASN A 75 -9.70 -6.45 3.04
N TRP A 76 -9.41 -5.20 3.35
CA TRP A 76 -8.53 -4.37 2.52
C TRP A 76 -7.09 -4.69 2.89
N ILE A 77 -6.29 -5.11 1.92
CA ILE A 77 -4.88 -5.43 2.14
C ILE A 77 -4.07 -4.18 1.77
N VAL A 78 -3.52 -3.50 2.77
CA VAL A 78 -2.51 -2.46 2.56
C VAL A 78 -1.17 -3.06 2.97
N TYR A 79 -0.35 -3.40 1.98
CA TYR A 79 0.95 -3.98 2.24
C TYR A 79 1.95 -2.88 2.62
N ALA A 80 2.69 -3.09 3.72
CA ALA A 80 3.85 -2.27 4.06
C ALA A 80 5.05 -3.19 4.25
N LYS A 81 6.13 -2.87 3.54
CA LYS A 81 7.42 -3.57 3.64
C LYS A 81 8.46 -2.65 4.25
N ARG A 82 9.50 -3.24 4.84
CA ARG A 82 10.70 -2.48 5.24
C ARG A 82 11.31 -1.80 4.02
N PRO A 83 11.97 -0.64 4.21
CA PRO A 83 12.72 0.00 3.15
C PRO A 83 13.69 -1.01 2.55
N PHE A 84 13.73 -1.06 1.23
CA PHE A 84 14.71 -1.87 0.55
C PHE A 84 16.09 -1.24 0.75
N GLY A 85 17.09 -2.04 1.10
CA GLY A 85 18.42 -1.56 1.53
C GLY A 85 19.24 -0.80 0.47
N SER A 86 18.71 -0.58 -0.74
CA SER A 86 19.36 0.21 -1.79
C SER A 86 18.34 0.87 -2.74
N ALA A 87 18.75 1.97 -3.40
CA ALA A 87 17.92 2.66 -4.39
C ALA A 87 17.48 1.74 -5.56
N LYS A 88 18.33 0.78 -5.96
CA LYS A 88 18.01 -0.21 -6.99
C LYS A 88 16.79 -1.06 -6.62
N SER A 89 16.71 -1.46 -5.37
CA SER A 89 15.61 -2.28 -4.87
C SER A 89 14.29 -1.50 -4.71
N VAL A 90 14.35 -0.17 -4.60
CA VAL A 90 13.16 0.69 -4.66
C VAL A 90 12.58 0.71 -6.08
N VAL A 91 13.43 0.75 -7.11
CA VAL A 91 13.02 0.68 -8.51
C VAL A 91 12.37 -0.68 -8.82
N GLU A 92 12.95 -1.78 -8.36
CA GLU A 92 12.38 -3.13 -8.51
C GLU A 92 10.99 -3.26 -7.85
N TYR A 93 10.74 -2.56 -6.75
CA TYR A 93 9.43 -2.54 -6.09
C TYR A 93 8.36 -1.78 -6.88
N LEU A 94 8.71 -0.66 -7.51
CA LEU A 94 7.77 0.17 -8.26
C LEU A 94 7.39 -0.45 -9.62
N VAL A 95 8.32 -1.17 -10.24
CA VAL A 95 8.14 -1.75 -11.58
C VAL A 95 7.62 -3.19 -11.52
N GLY A 96 7.78 -3.87 -10.38
CA GLY A 96 7.51 -5.29 -10.21
C GLY A 96 8.60 -6.14 -10.87
N PRO A 97 9.13 -7.19 -10.21
CA PRO A 97 10.05 -8.10 -10.89
C PRO A 97 9.31 -8.81 -12.03
N PRO A 98 9.99 -9.14 -13.16
CA PRO A 98 9.45 -10.12 -14.10
C PRO A 98 9.24 -11.42 -13.31
N MET A 99 8.02 -11.97 -13.34
CA MET A 99 7.65 -13.18 -12.60
C MET A 99 8.64 -14.32 -12.89
N ARG A 100 9.63 -14.50 -12.02
CA ARG A 100 10.33 -15.77 -11.89
C ARG A 100 9.63 -16.55 -10.79
N GLN A 101 9.02 -17.66 -11.20
CA GLN A 101 8.44 -18.67 -10.34
C GLN A 101 9.40 -18.95 -9.19
N ILE A 102 8.94 -18.71 -7.96
CA ILE A 102 9.57 -19.23 -6.76
C ILE A 102 8.82 -20.53 -6.45
N HIS A 103 9.45 -21.66 -6.77
CA HIS A 103 9.07 -22.96 -6.24
C HIS A 103 9.67 -23.15 -4.83
N PRO A 104 9.06 -24.00 -3.99
CA PRO A 104 9.03 -23.90 -2.52
C PRO A 104 10.39 -23.95 -1.82
#